data_AF-A0A4Q3KKA7-F1
#
_entry.id   AF-A0A4Q3KKA7-F1
#
_cell.length_a   1.000
_cell.length_b   1.000
_cell.length_c   1.000
_cell.angle_alpha   90.00
_cell.angle_beta   90.00
_cell.angle_gamma   90.00
#
_symmetry.space_group_name_H-M   'P 1'
#
loop_
_entity.id
_entity.type
_entity.pdbx_description
1 polymer ?
#
loop_
_entity_poly.entity_id
_entity_poly.type
_entity_poly.pdbx_seq_one_letter_code
_entity_poly.pdbx_strand_id
1 'polypeptide(L)'
;LVAGGEHRLVVLDGLTTMLRRGYVREADVLNALTTRPRRTHVIVTGEDASAPLLEAADLVTEMGARKVPAHGRAIAHLGLDF
;
A
#
# COMPACT_ATOMS: atom_id res chain seq x y z
N LEU A 1 12.61 8.48 1.78
CA LEU A 1 11.48 9.00 0.97
C LEU A 1 10.39 9.60 1.84
N VAL A 2 9.71 8.80 2.67
CA VAL A 2 8.58 9.26 3.51
C VAL A 2 9.00 10.28 4.58
N ALA A 3 10.00 9.97 5.41
CA ALA A 3 10.45 10.86 6.48
C ALA A 3 11.23 12.10 5.99
N GLY A 4 11.72 12.08 4.75
CA GLY A 4 12.63 13.11 4.23
C GLY A 4 11.96 14.43 3.87
N GLY A 5 10.64 14.46 3.65
CA GLY A 5 9.90 15.71 3.42
C GLY A 5 10.11 16.41 2.07
N GLU A 6 10.97 15.88 1.21
CA GLU A 6 11.25 16.39 -0.14
C GLU A 6 10.09 16.14 -1.13
N HIS A 7 9.19 15.20 -0.81
CA HIS A 7 8.10 14.79 -1.69
C HIS A 7 6.75 15.18 -1.10
N ARG A 8 5.85 15.71 -1.92
CA ARG A 8 4.45 15.98 -1.52
C ARG A 8 3.59 14.72 -1.51
N LEU A 9 3.91 13.75 -2.36
CA LEU A 9 3.22 12.48 -2.48
C LEU A 9 4.24 11.34 -2.59
N VAL A 10 4.02 10.27 -1.84
CA VAL A 10 4.76 9.01 -1.94
C VAL A 10 3.75 7.88 -2.10
N VAL A 11 3.97 7.02 -3.10
CA VAL A 11 3.15 5.81 -3.31
C VAL A 11 4.00 4.60 -2.94
N LEU A 12 3.52 3.82 -1.98
CA LEU A 12 4.12 2.58 -1.52
C LEU A 12 3.31 1.42 -2.10
N ASP A 13 3.62 1.09 -3.36
CA ASP A 13 2.90 0.08 -4.10
C ASP A 13 3.28 -1.34 -3.64
N GLY A 14 2.29 -2.13 -3.23
CA GLY A 14 2.49 -3.52 -2.76
C GLY A 14 3.14 -3.65 -1.39
N LEU A 15 3.16 -2.60 -0.57
CA LEU A 15 3.82 -2.60 0.75
C LEU A 15 3.33 -3.70 1.69
N THR A 16 2.03 -4.01 1.67
CA THR A 16 1.45 -5.03 2.56
C THR A 16 2.06 -6.41 2.32
N THR A 17 2.43 -6.72 1.08
CA THR A 17 3.13 -7.98 0.75
C THR A 17 4.52 -8.02 1.38
N MET A 18 5.24 -6.90 1.40
CA MET A 18 6.57 -6.81 2.04
C MET A 18 6.48 -6.99 3.55
N LEU A 19 5.46 -6.39 4.18
CA LEU A 19 5.17 -6.55 5.61
C LEU A 19 4.80 -7.98 5.96
N ARG A 20 3.86 -8.58 5.21
CA ARG A 20 3.38 -9.96 5.43
C ARG A 20 4.49 -10.99 5.27
N ARG A 21 5.42 -10.76 4.33
CA ARG A 21 6.59 -11.63 4.11
C ARG A 21 7.75 -11.36 5.09
N GLY A 22 7.63 -10.35 5.95
CA GLY A 22 8.64 -10.00 6.94
C GLY A 22 9.91 -9.37 6.36
N TYR A 23 9.87 -8.85 5.12
CA TYR A 23 11.02 -8.20 4.50
C TYR A 23 11.33 -6.83 5.12
N VAL A 24 10.32 -6.20 5.70
CA VAL A 24 10.44 -4.94 6.43
C VAL A 24 9.67 -5.05 7.75
N ARG A 25 10.21 -4.43 8.80
CA ARG A 25 9.55 -4.45 10.12
C ARG A 25 8.39 -3.46 10.12
N GLU A 26 7.22 -3.92 10.51
CA GLU A 26 6.00 -3.11 10.55
C GLU A 26 6.15 -1.88 11.46
N ALA A 27 6.80 -2.04 12.62
CA ALA A 27 7.05 -0.94 13.54
C ALA A 27 7.86 0.21 12.90
N ASP A 28 8.83 -0.10 12.05
CA ASP A 28 9.63 0.93 11.36
C ASP A 28 8.78 1.67 10.32
N VAL A 29 7.92 0.94 9.61
CA VAL A 29 6.99 1.50 8.63
C VAL A 29 5.98 2.41 9.31
N LEU A 30 5.33 1.94 10.39
CA LEU A 30 4.37 2.74 11.15
C LEU A 30 5.02 4.00 11.74
N ASN A 31 6.24 3.88 12.26
CA ASN A 31 6.97 5.05 12.75
C ASN A 31 7.25 6.04 11.61
N ALA A 32 7.71 5.57 10.44
CA ALA A 32 7.96 6.43 9.29
C ALA A 32 6.67 7.10 8.76
N LEU A 33 5.54 6.39 8.78
CA LEU A 33 4.24 6.92 8.37
C LEU A 33 3.72 7.97 9.35
N THR A 34 3.84 7.75 10.66
CA THR A 34 3.29 8.64 11.69
C THR A 34 4.17 9.87 11.95
N THR A 35 5.49 9.74 11.79
CA THR A 35 6.46 10.84 11.98
C THR A 35 6.76 11.63 10.70
N ARG A 36 6.09 11.30 9.58
CA ARG A 36 6.30 11.99 8.30
C ARG A 36 5.97 13.49 8.40
N PRO A 37 6.65 14.34 7.62
CA PRO A 37 6.26 15.75 7.50
C PRO A 37 4.81 15.91 7.05
N ARG A 38 4.04 16.81 7.68
CA ARG A 38 2.60 16.99 7.42
C ARG A 38 2.24 17.27 5.96
N ARG A 39 3.18 17.83 5.19
CA ARG A 39 3.03 18.13 3.75
C ARG A 39 3.21 16.92 2.83
N THR A 40 3.62 15.77 3.37
CA THR A 40 3.86 14.54 2.63
C THR A 40 2.68 13.60 2.82
N HIS A 41 1.92 13.41 1.74
CA HIS A 41 0.87 12.41 1.65
C HIS A 41 1.45 11.06 1.24
N VAL A 42 0.91 9.98 1.80
CA VAL A 42 1.36 8.62 1.50
C VAL A 42 0.17 7.79 1.09
N ILE A 43 0.28 7.09 -0.03
CA ILE A 43 -0.68 6.07 -0.47
C ILE A 43 0.00 4.72 -0.27
N VAL A 44 -0.69 3.81 0.39
CA VAL A 44 -0.26 2.43 0.57
C VAL A 44 -1.22 1.53 -0.19
N THR A 45 -0.69 0.64 -1.03
CA THR A 45 -1.51 -0.34 -1.75
C THR A 45 -1.13 -1.77 -1.36
N GLY A 46 -2.05 -2.68 -1.63
CA GLY A 46 -1.87 -4.11 -1.45
C GLY A 46 -3.08 -4.75 -0.77
N GLU A 47 -3.03 -6.06 -0.66
CA GLU A 47 -4.05 -6.89 -0.01
C GLU A 47 -3.72 -7.11 1.47
N ASP A 48 -4.73 -7.47 2.27
CA ASP A 48 -4.59 -7.90 3.67
C ASP A 48 -3.75 -6.96 4.55
N ALA A 49 -4.06 -5.65 4.51
CA ALA A 49 -3.43 -4.68 5.40
C ALA A 49 -3.69 -5.06 6.86
N SER A 50 -2.64 -5.00 7.69
CA SER A 50 -2.71 -5.30 9.11
C SER A 50 -3.55 -4.27 9.87
N ALA A 51 -4.17 -4.66 10.98
CA ALA A 51 -4.94 -3.74 11.82
C ALA A 51 -4.13 -2.48 12.22
N PRO A 52 -2.86 -2.56 12.68
CA PRO A 52 -2.08 -1.37 13.00
C PRO A 52 -1.89 -0.41 11.81
N LEU A 53 -1.75 -0.94 10.60
CA LEU A 53 -1.62 -0.14 9.39
C LEU A 53 -2.93 0.55 9.01
N LEU A 54 -4.06 -0.15 9.16
CA LEU A 54 -5.40 0.41 8.95
C LEU A 54 -5.70 1.54 9.96
N GLU A 55 -5.41 1.31 11.24
CA GLU A 55 -5.62 2.31 12.30
C GLU A 55 -4.74 3.56 12.13
N ALA A 56 -3.55 3.41 11.54
CA ALA A 56 -2.67 4.53 11.27
C ALA A 56 -3.10 5.37 10.04
N ALA A 57 -4.07 4.90 9.25
CA ALA A 57 -4.49 5.55 8.02
C ALA A 57 -5.61 6.57 8.27
N ASP A 58 -5.49 7.75 7.64
CA ASP A 58 -6.54 8.77 7.66
C ASP A 58 -7.76 8.37 6.80
N LEU A 59 -7.52 7.55 5.77
CA LEU A 59 -8.53 7.05 4.83
C LEU A 59 -8.16 5.63 4.41
N VAL A 60 -9.14 4.73 4.44
CA VAL A 60 -9.03 3.35 3.96
C VAL A 60 -10.06 3.12 2.87
N THR A 61 -9.66 2.49 1.77
CA THR A 61 -10.56 2.04 0.71
C THR A 61 -10.31 0.58 0.43
N GLU A 62 -11.38 -0.23 0.42
CA GLU A 62 -11.32 -1.65 0.10
C GLU A 62 -11.85 -1.90 -1.32
N MET A 63 -11.06 -2.56 -2.16
CA MET A 63 -11.45 -2.91 -3.53
C MET A 63 -11.89 -4.37 -3.60
N GLY A 64 -13.21 -4.60 -3.59
CA GLY A 64 -13.79 -5.94 -3.74
C GLY A 64 -13.94 -6.37 -5.21
N ALA A 65 -13.38 -7.53 -5.57
CA ALA A 65 -13.47 -8.10 -6.91
C ALA A 65 -14.85 -8.73 -7.20
N ARG A 66 -15.84 -7.93 -7.60
CA ARG A 66 -17.23 -8.40 -7.83
C ARG A 66 -17.41 -9.24 -9.09
N LYS A 67 -16.59 -9.00 -10.12
CA LYS A 67 -16.59 -9.75 -11.37
C LYS A 67 -15.16 -9.77 -11.90
N VAL A 68 -14.62 -10.96 -12.07
CA VAL A 68 -13.30 -11.20 -12.66
C VAL A 68 -13.43 -12.21 -13.81
N PRO A 69 -12.51 -12.21 -14.79
CA PRO A 69 -12.45 -13.28 -15.77
C PRO A 69 -12.34 -14.64 -15.07
N ALA A 70 -12.97 -15.67 -15.64
CA ALA A 70 -12.89 -17.02 -15.09
C ALA A 70 -11.42 -17.49 -15.03
N HIS A 71 -11.07 -18.21 -13.96
CA HIS A 71 -9.74 -18.81 -13.80
C HIS A 71 -9.36 -19.61 -15.06
N GLY A 72 -8.16 -19.35 -15.61
CA GLY A 72 -7.69 -19.98 -16.85
C GLY A 72 -8.10 -19.29 -18.16
N ARG A 73 -8.93 -18.23 -18.11
CA ARG A 73 -9.23 -17.34 -19.25
C ARG A 73 -8.67 -15.93 -19.11
N ALA A 74 -8.07 -15.60 -17.97
CA ALA A 74 -7.41 -14.33 -17.76
C ALA A 74 -6.05 -14.34 -18.49
N ILE A 75 -6.00 -13.71 -19.65
CA ILE A 75 -4.74 -13.34 -20.29
C ILE A 75 -4.42 -11.94 -19.81
N ALA A 76 -3.24 -11.74 -19.23
CA ALA A 76 -2.82 -10.42 -18.82
C ALA A 76 -2.44 -9.60 -20.07
N HIS A 77 -2.96 -8.38 -20.17
CA HIS A 77 -2.80 -7.48 -21.30
C HIS A 77 -1.89 -6.32 -20.89
N LEU A 78 -0.84 -6.09 -21.70
CA LEU A 78 0.07 -4.95 -21.52
C LEU A 78 -0.72 -3.62 -21.57
N GLY A 79 -0.44 -2.74 -20.61
CA GLY A 79 -1.13 -1.46 -20.45
C GLY A 79 -2.49 -1.55 -19.75
N LEU A 80 -2.94 -2.76 -19.37
CA LEU A 80 -4.14 -2.97 -18.53
C LEU A 80 -3.77 -3.61 -17.19
N ASP A 81 -3.07 -4.74 -17.21
CA ASP A 81 -2.71 -5.49 -16.02
C ASP A 81 -1.30 -5.14 -15.50
N PHE A 82 -0.45 -4.56 -16.35
CA PHE A 82 0.90 -4.06 -16.04
C PHE A 82 1.40 -3.06 -17.07
#